data_AF-A0A5Q2MK80-F1
#
_entry.id   AF-A0A5Q2MK80-F1
#
_cell.length_a   1.000
_cell.length_b   1.000
_cell.length_c   1.000
_cell.angle_alpha   90.00
_cell.angle_beta   90.00
_cell.angle_gamma   90.00
#
_symmetry.space_group_name_H-M   'P 1'
#
loop_
_entity.id
_entity.type
_entity.pdbx_description
1 polymer ?
#
loop_
_entity_poly.entity_id
_entity_poly.type
_entity_poly.pdbx_seq_one_letter_code
_entity_poly.pdbx_strand_id
1 'polypeptide(L)'
;MPRLGSTLFSVALVGVITLAAYTDPWVLGAALLLVQVMIGAAPGIFDATHRSIPSPRFVPVVVAGVVATVLTLEPDLLSGAAGTSPDVVGATSTGMVGGVLPAVAAALLVALVAQMLRRDGRTHLVQSVGYAVLLAVVAALASGWVSAVHSVDGPEVVAVGAAGVAGGLLAWTLPVDRWICLSLATLAGAGAGAAVAAVVDSSMTVYFGVVVGPAVALAAVLGQIVGRAIARGRAHAAASWGFPGAMAVALAAPLVYVGGQLLTLPNL
;
A
#
# COMPACT_ATOMS: atom_id res chain seq x y z
N MET A 1 17.00 -16.32 -2.17
CA MET A 1 16.91 -14.98 -1.55
C MET A 1 16.28 -15.13 -0.16
N PRO A 2 16.89 -14.55 0.89
CA PRO A 2 16.36 -14.68 2.24
C PRO A 2 15.04 -13.91 2.36
N ARG A 3 13.93 -14.64 2.51
CA ARG A 3 12.57 -14.08 2.71
C ARG A 3 12.50 -13.15 3.92
N LEU A 4 13.36 -13.45 4.90
CA LEU A 4 13.45 -12.79 6.18
C LEU A 4 13.76 -11.29 6.03
N GLY A 5 14.62 -10.89 5.08
CA GLY A 5 14.96 -9.48 4.89
C GLY A 5 13.76 -8.62 4.47
N SER A 6 12.98 -9.05 3.47
CA SER A 6 11.79 -8.32 3.05
C SER A 6 10.67 -8.36 4.09
N THR A 7 10.55 -9.47 4.83
CA THR A 7 9.56 -9.59 5.92
C THR A 7 9.88 -8.67 7.08
N LEU A 8 11.11 -8.70 7.60
CA LEU A 8 11.53 -7.81 8.68
C LEU A 8 11.39 -6.34 8.27
N PHE A 9 11.73 -6.01 7.02
CA PHE A 9 11.54 -4.67 6.49
C PHE A 9 10.06 -4.26 6.46
N SER A 10 9.16 -5.11 5.95
CA SER A 10 7.71 -4.83 6.00
C SER A 10 7.20 -4.65 7.43
N VAL A 11 7.63 -5.50 8.36
CA VAL A 11 7.23 -5.42 9.77
C VAL A 11 7.71 -4.11 10.40
N ALA A 12 8.97 -3.72 10.15
CA ALA A 12 9.52 -2.46 10.63
C ALA A 12 8.79 -1.26 10.02
N LEU A 13 8.51 -1.28 8.72
CA LEU A 13 7.82 -0.21 8.01
C LEU A 13 6.39 -0.02 8.52
N VAL A 14 5.69 -1.13 8.76
CA VAL A 14 4.34 -1.12 9.33
C VAL A 14 4.35 -0.65 10.78
N GLY A 15 5.36 -1.02 11.58
CA GLY A 15 5.54 -0.47 12.92
C GLY A 15 5.80 1.04 12.92
N VAL A 16 6.60 1.55 11.98
CA VAL A 16 6.79 3.00 11.78
C VAL A 16 5.48 3.68 11.37
N ILE A 17 4.70 3.08 10.48
CA ILE A 17 3.37 3.56 10.08
C ILE A 17 2.43 3.64 11.28
N THR A 18 2.39 2.62 12.15
CA THR A 18 1.59 2.65 13.37
C THR A 18 2.03 3.75 14.32
N LEU A 19 3.33 3.89 14.59
CA LEU A 19 3.84 4.96 15.45
C LEU A 19 3.52 6.35 14.88
N ALA A 20 3.67 6.52 13.56
CA ALA A 20 3.35 7.76 12.88
C ALA A 20 1.85 8.10 12.96
N ALA A 21 0.97 7.08 12.86
CA ALA A 21 -0.47 7.25 13.01
C ALA A 21 -0.89 7.80 14.39
N TYR A 22 -0.17 7.44 15.46
CA TYR A 22 -0.38 8.00 16.80
C TYR A 22 0.24 9.38 17.01
N THR A 23 1.12 9.83 16.11
CA THR A 23 1.89 11.07 16.28
C THR A 23 1.27 12.23 15.53
N ASP A 24 1.19 12.12 14.20
CA ASP A 24 0.76 13.19 13.30
C ASP A 24 0.48 12.60 11.90
N PRO A 25 -0.69 12.88 11.28
CA PRO A 25 -1.00 12.48 9.91
C PRO A 25 0.09 12.84 8.87
N TRP A 26 0.79 13.97 9.04
CA TRP A 26 1.87 14.35 8.12
C TRP A 26 3.10 13.46 8.25
N VAL A 27 3.45 13.05 9.47
CA VAL A 27 4.53 12.08 9.72
C VAL A 27 4.18 10.73 9.09
N LEU A 28 2.91 10.32 9.17
CA LEU A 28 2.41 9.14 8.46
C LEU A 28 2.54 9.29 6.94
N GLY A 29 2.17 10.46 6.39
CA GLY A 29 2.36 10.78 4.98
C GLY A 29 3.83 10.64 4.53
N ALA A 30 4.78 11.11 5.36
CA ALA A 30 6.22 10.96 5.10
C ALA A 30 6.67 9.49 5.13
N ALA A 31 6.18 8.68 6.06
CA ALA A 31 6.45 7.25 6.10
C ALA A 31 5.92 6.53 4.84
N LEU A 32 4.75 6.94 4.33
CA LEU A 32 4.18 6.38 3.11
C LEU A 32 4.91 6.83 1.84
N LEU A 33 5.44 8.06 1.81
CA LEU A 33 6.32 8.50 0.74
C LEU A 33 7.55 7.60 0.62
N LEU A 34 8.11 7.12 1.73
CA LEU A 34 9.18 6.13 1.70
C LEU A 34 8.72 4.83 0.99
N VAL A 35 7.53 4.32 1.32
CA VAL A 35 6.94 3.14 0.64
C VAL A 35 6.82 3.38 -0.86
N GLN A 36 6.27 4.53 -1.25
CA GLN A 36 6.05 4.92 -2.64
C GLN A 36 7.36 5.08 -3.41
N VAL A 37 8.38 5.69 -2.81
CA VAL A 37 9.74 5.81 -3.39
C VAL A 37 10.35 4.43 -3.60
N MET A 38 10.18 3.49 -2.67
CA MET A 38 10.66 2.12 -2.83
C MET A 38 9.93 1.36 -3.95
N ILE A 39 8.63 1.62 -4.14
CA ILE A 39 7.87 1.11 -5.29
C ILE A 39 8.36 1.78 -6.59
N GLY A 40 8.68 3.07 -6.57
CA GLY A 40 9.24 3.78 -7.73
C GLY A 40 10.63 3.27 -8.11
N ALA A 41 11.42 2.86 -7.11
CA ALA A 41 12.70 2.18 -7.25
C ALA A 41 12.57 0.69 -7.60
N ALA A 42 11.37 0.23 -7.97
CA ALA A 42 11.16 -1.10 -8.53
C ALA A 42 12.14 -1.37 -9.67
N PRO A 43 12.45 -2.64 -9.99
CA PRO A 43 13.53 -2.94 -10.88
C PRO A 43 13.06 -3.07 -12.36
N GLY A 44 13.97 -3.02 -13.34
CA GLY A 44 13.69 -2.95 -14.80
C GLY A 44 12.67 -3.97 -15.32
N ILE A 45 11.88 -3.66 -16.36
CA ILE A 45 11.20 -4.73 -17.13
C ILE A 45 12.20 -5.29 -18.13
N PHE A 46 12.02 -6.55 -18.51
CA PHE A 46 12.80 -7.20 -19.55
C PHE A 46 11.88 -7.68 -20.67
N ASP A 47 12.36 -7.59 -21.91
CA ASP A 47 11.73 -8.20 -23.06
C ASP A 47 12.01 -9.73 -23.10
N ALA A 48 11.36 -10.46 -24.00
CA ALA A 48 11.58 -11.88 -24.27
C ALA A 48 13.06 -12.21 -24.60
N THR A 49 13.81 -11.23 -25.07
CA THR A 49 15.25 -11.32 -25.37
C THR A 49 16.16 -11.04 -24.17
N HIS A 50 15.61 -10.92 -22.95
CA HIS A 50 16.31 -10.55 -21.72
C HIS A 50 17.01 -9.17 -21.77
N ARG A 51 16.63 -8.29 -22.70
CA ARG A 51 17.11 -6.90 -22.74
C ARG A 51 16.27 -6.03 -21.80
N SER A 52 16.94 -5.14 -21.06
CA SER A 52 16.26 -4.20 -20.18
C SER A 52 15.50 -3.17 -21.01
N ILE A 53 14.20 -3.02 -20.71
CA ILE A 53 13.35 -2.00 -21.33
C ILE A 53 13.46 -0.72 -20.48
N PRO A 54 13.91 0.41 -21.04
CA PRO A 54 13.87 1.69 -20.34
C PRO A 54 12.41 2.03 -20.01
N SER A 55 12.13 2.24 -18.71
CA SER A 55 10.81 2.66 -18.25
C SER A 55 10.97 3.87 -17.35
N PRO A 56 10.41 5.03 -17.72
CA PRO A 56 10.38 6.22 -16.87
C PRO A 56 9.30 6.03 -15.80
N ARG A 57 9.49 5.04 -14.91
CA ARG A 57 8.51 4.65 -13.90
C ARG A 57 8.63 5.43 -12.60
N PHE A 58 9.84 5.87 -12.25
CA PHE A 58 10.10 6.49 -10.96
C PHE A 58 9.26 7.76 -10.77
N VAL A 59 9.30 8.67 -11.76
CA VAL A 59 8.58 9.94 -11.69
C VAL A 59 7.05 9.75 -11.65
N PRO A 60 6.42 8.97 -12.54
CA PRO A 60 4.99 8.67 -12.42
C PRO A 60 4.59 8.08 -11.07
N VAL A 61 5.40 7.15 -10.53
CA VAL A 61 5.10 6.49 -9.26
C VAL A 61 5.19 7.47 -8.08
N VAL A 62 6.22 8.32 -8.05
CA VAL A 62 6.37 9.35 -7.02
C VAL A 62 5.25 10.37 -7.13
N VAL A 63 4.88 10.79 -8.34
CA VAL A 63 3.77 11.74 -8.55
C VAL A 63 2.45 11.12 -8.10
N ALA A 64 2.12 9.88 -8.47
CA ALA A 64 0.94 9.20 -7.96
C ALA A 64 0.96 9.13 -6.43
N GLY A 65 2.09 8.76 -5.86
CA GLY A 65 2.25 8.65 -4.42
C GLY A 65 1.98 9.97 -3.69
N VAL A 66 2.65 11.05 -4.12
CA VAL A 66 2.49 12.40 -3.56
C VAL A 66 1.06 12.88 -3.73
N VAL A 67 0.49 12.78 -4.94
CA VAL A 67 -0.89 13.24 -5.20
C VAL A 67 -1.89 12.46 -4.36
N ALA A 68 -1.75 11.13 -4.26
CA ALA A 68 -2.64 10.31 -3.44
C ALA A 68 -2.54 10.69 -1.97
N THR A 69 -1.31 10.79 -1.42
CA THR A 69 -1.10 11.13 -0.01
C THR A 69 -1.59 12.54 0.31
N VAL A 70 -1.28 13.54 -0.51
CA VAL A 70 -1.68 14.95 -0.29
C VAL A 70 -3.19 15.10 -0.36
N LEU A 71 -3.85 14.53 -1.37
CA LEU A 71 -5.31 14.64 -1.49
C LEU A 71 -6.06 13.86 -0.40
N THR A 72 -5.45 12.81 0.17
CA THR A 72 -6.01 12.11 1.33
C THR A 72 -5.80 12.88 2.63
N LEU A 73 -4.69 13.61 2.78
CA LEU A 73 -4.44 14.47 3.94
C LEU A 73 -5.26 15.77 3.90
N GLU A 74 -5.44 16.34 2.71
CA GLU A 74 -6.12 17.61 2.47
C GLU A 74 -7.25 17.41 1.45
N PRO A 75 -8.36 16.76 1.85
CA PRO A 75 -9.48 16.47 0.96
C PRO A 75 -10.15 17.75 0.44
N ASP A 76 -10.00 18.87 1.14
CA ASP A 76 -10.50 20.19 0.73
C ASP A 76 -9.90 20.66 -0.60
N LEU A 77 -8.74 20.15 -1.02
CA LEU A 77 -8.16 20.42 -2.35
C LEU A 77 -9.02 19.87 -3.50
N LEU A 78 -9.94 18.94 -3.21
CA LEU A 78 -10.93 18.43 -4.16
C LEU A 78 -12.21 19.26 -4.16
N SER A 79 -12.40 20.16 -3.20
CA SER A 79 -13.50 21.12 -3.24
C SER A 79 -13.25 22.08 -4.40
N GLY A 80 -14.13 22.03 -5.40
CA GLY A 80 -14.09 22.97 -6.51
C GLY A 80 -14.32 24.42 -6.03
N ALA A 81 -14.21 25.39 -6.95
CA ALA A 81 -14.56 26.77 -6.65
C ALA A 81 -15.98 26.86 -6.04
N ALA A 82 -16.20 27.82 -5.14
CA ALA A 82 -17.49 28.04 -4.49
C ALA A 82 -18.64 28.06 -5.53
N GLY A 83 -19.60 27.14 -5.39
CA GLY A 83 -20.73 26.97 -6.33
C GLY A 83 -20.53 25.90 -7.41
N THR A 84 -19.35 25.26 -7.50
CA THR A 84 -19.10 24.11 -8.39
C THR A 84 -18.97 22.78 -7.66
N SER A 85 -19.02 22.78 -6.32
CA SER A 85 -19.03 21.54 -5.55
C SER A 85 -20.36 20.82 -5.78
N PRO A 86 -20.38 19.61 -6.35
CA PRO A 86 -21.50 18.74 -6.11
C PRO A 86 -21.60 18.53 -4.59
N ASP A 87 -22.80 18.31 -4.09
CA ASP A 87 -23.11 18.03 -2.68
C ASP A 87 -22.50 16.69 -2.23
N VAL A 88 -21.18 16.55 -2.34
CA VAL A 88 -20.37 15.37 -1.99
C VAL A 88 -20.08 15.40 -0.48
N VAL A 89 -21.06 15.85 0.32
CA VAL A 89 -20.97 16.00 1.78
C VAL A 89 -20.94 14.63 2.49
N GLY A 90 -21.36 13.55 1.81
CA GLY A 90 -21.25 12.17 2.32
C GLY A 90 -19.91 11.47 2.05
N ALA A 91 -19.09 12.03 1.18
CA ALA A 91 -17.93 11.34 0.59
C ALA A 91 -16.60 11.91 1.08
N THR A 92 -16.57 13.17 1.50
CA THR A 92 -15.48 13.76 2.31
C THR A 92 -15.59 13.38 3.79
N SER A 93 -16.77 13.07 4.31
CA SER A 93 -16.98 12.74 5.73
C SER A 93 -16.58 11.33 6.14
N THR A 94 -16.38 10.41 5.17
CA THR A 94 -16.06 9.00 5.42
C THR A 94 -14.60 8.62 5.09
N GLY A 95 -13.71 9.58 4.80
CA GLY A 95 -12.28 9.28 4.62
C GLY A 95 -11.98 8.49 3.35
N MET A 96 -12.68 8.77 2.24
CA MET A 96 -12.54 8.01 1.00
C MET A 96 -11.08 7.90 0.51
N VAL A 97 -10.82 6.82 -0.24
CA VAL A 97 -9.66 6.63 -1.13
C VAL A 97 -9.77 7.58 -2.35
N GLY A 98 -10.24 8.82 -2.13
CA GLY A 98 -10.57 9.80 -3.15
C GLY A 98 -9.33 10.28 -3.90
N GLY A 99 -8.17 10.27 -3.24
CA GLY A 99 -6.88 10.63 -3.84
C GLY A 99 -6.34 9.63 -4.87
N VAL A 100 -6.79 8.37 -4.88
CA VAL A 100 -6.21 7.34 -5.77
C VAL A 100 -6.57 7.56 -7.22
N LEU A 101 -7.82 7.90 -7.55
CA LEU A 101 -8.20 8.14 -8.95
C LEU A 101 -7.47 9.35 -9.56
N PRO A 102 -7.44 10.54 -8.91
CA PRO A 102 -6.63 11.66 -9.36
C PRO A 102 -5.14 11.33 -9.45
N ALA A 103 -4.60 10.58 -8.49
CA ALA A 103 -3.20 10.15 -8.51
C ALA A 103 -2.87 9.28 -9.71
N VAL A 104 -3.74 8.32 -10.05
CA VAL A 104 -3.57 7.46 -11.23
C VAL A 104 -3.66 8.28 -12.51
N ALA A 105 -4.59 9.24 -12.59
CA ALA A 105 -4.69 10.16 -13.72
C ALA A 105 -3.42 11.02 -13.90
N ALA A 106 -2.90 11.60 -12.82
CA ALA A 106 -1.67 12.38 -12.82
C ALA A 106 -0.46 11.51 -13.25
N ALA A 107 -0.34 10.31 -12.70
CA ALA A 107 0.73 9.39 -13.08
C ALA A 107 0.64 8.92 -14.53
N LEU A 108 -0.57 8.68 -15.06
CA LEU A 108 -0.79 8.39 -16.47
C LEU A 108 -0.30 9.54 -17.35
N LEU A 109 -0.68 10.78 -17.02
CA LEU A 109 -0.24 11.97 -17.75
C LEU A 109 1.28 12.09 -17.74
N VAL A 110 1.92 11.96 -16.56
CA VAL A 110 3.38 12.02 -16.42
C VAL A 110 4.06 10.88 -17.17
N ALA A 111 3.50 9.67 -17.13
CA ALA A 111 4.03 8.53 -17.87
C ALA A 111 3.97 8.76 -19.38
N LEU A 112 2.85 9.28 -19.90
CA LEU A 112 2.70 9.62 -21.32
C LEU A 112 3.66 10.71 -21.76
N VAL A 113 3.78 11.80 -20.99
CA VAL A 113 4.74 12.88 -21.25
C VAL A 113 6.17 12.32 -21.26
N ALA A 114 6.52 11.49 -20.29
CA ALA A 114 7.84 10.87 -20.24
C ALA A 114 8.11 9.96 -21.45
N GLN A 115 7.10 9.24 -21.97
CA GLN A 115 7.27 8.47 -23.21
C GLN A 115 7.38 9.37 -24.45
N MET A 116 6.70 10.51 -24.50
CA MET A 116 6.83 11.47 -25.60
C MET A 116 8.25 12.04 -25.68
N LEU A 117 8.89 12.28 -24.54
CA LEU A 117 10.25 12.81 -24.41
C LEU A 117 11.35 11.77 -24.68
N ARG A 118 11.03 10.46 -24.68
CA ARG A 118 12.01 9.41 -24.98
C ARG A 118 12.46 9.46 -26.44
N ARG A 119 13.76 9.28 -26.65
CA ARG A 119 14.41 9.28 -27.98
C ARG A 119 14.68 7.87 -28.53
N ASP A 120 14.41 6.83 -27.73
CA ASP A 120 14.89 5.46 -27.94
C ASP A 120 14.05 4.64 -28.95
N GLY A 121 13.37 5.29 -29.90
CA GLY A 121 12.57 4.61 -30.93
C GLY A 121 11.25 3.98 -30.46
N ARG A 122 10.93 4.07 -29.16
CA ARG A 122 9.62 3.69 -28.55
C ARG A 122 9.22 2.22 -28.77
N THR A 123 10.17 1.33 -28.99
CA THR A 123 9.91 -0.11 -28.93
C THR A 123 9.41 -0.46 -27.52
N HIS A 124 8.33 -1.25 -27.43
CA HIS A 124 7.70 -1.64 -26.16
C HIS A 124 6.98 -0.52 -25.37
N LEU A 125 6.42 0.49 -26.04
CA LEU A 125 5.68 1.59 -25.38
C LEU A 125 4.57 1.09 -24.45
N VAL A 126 3.73 0.15 -24.90
CA VAL A 126 2.60 -0.37 -24.11
C VAL A 126 3.08 -1.07 -22.83
N GLN A 127 4.12 -1.91 -22.92
CA GLN A 127 4.68 -2.61 -21.76
C GLN A 127 5.32 -1.63 -20.76
N SER A 128 6.04 -0.62 -21.26
CA SER A 128 6.71 0.40 -20.44
C SER A 128 5.69 1.27 -19.68
N VAL A 129 4.64 1.74 -20.37
CA VAL A 129 3.56 2.52 -19.75
C VAL A 129 2.76 1.65 -18.79
N GLY A 130 2.33 0.45 -19.22
CA GLY A 130 1.53 -0.45 -18.40
C GLY A 130 2.20 -0.79 -17.06
N TYR A 131 3.52 -0.99 -17.05
CA TYR A 131 4.27 -1.22 -15.83
C TYR A 131 4.42 0.03 -14.95
N ALA A 132 4.67 1.20 -15.55
CA ALA A 132 4.74 2.46 -14.79
C ALA A 132 3.40 2.76 -14.11
N VAL A 133 2.29 2.56 -14.83
CA VAL A 133 0.93 2.75 -14.32
C VAL A 133 0.59 1.71 -13.25
N LEU A 134 0.93 0.43 -13.45
CA LEU A 134 0.75 -0.60 -12.44
C LEU A 134 1.44 -0.24 -11.12
N LEU A 135 2.71 0.18 -11.19
CA LEU A 135 3.45 0.60 -10.00
C LEU A 135 2.86 1.86 -9.38
N ALA A 136 2.38 2.81 -10.20
CA ALA A 136 1.77 4.04 -9.72
C ALA A 136 0.46 3.77 -8.99
N VAL A 137 -0.39 2.88 -9.51
CA VAL A 137 -1.61 2.40 -8.84
C VAL A 137 -1.24 1.77 -7.50
N VAL A 138 -0.28 0.85 -7.46
CA VAL A 138 0.11 0.20 -6.21
C VAL A 138 0.68 1.21 -5.21
N ALA A 139 1.50 2.16 -5.65
CA ALA A 139 1.99 3.23 -4.77
C ALA A 139 0.87 4.12 -4.24
N ALA A 140 -0.12 4.44 -5.06
CA ALA A 140 -1.29 5.21 -4.65
C ALA A 140 -2.13 4.46 -3.61
N LEU A 141 -2.26 3.12 -3.71
CA LEU A 141 -2.97 2.32 -2.70
C LEU A 141 -2.39 2.49 -1.29
N ALA A 142 -1.08 2.75 -1.16
CA ALA A 142 -0.46 3.00 0.15
C ALA A 142 -1.10 4.17 0.92
N SER A 143 -1.73 5.13 0.23
CA SER A 143 -2.48 6.22 0.87
C SER A 143 -3.69 5.72 1.70
N GLY A 144 -4.14 4.48 1.50
CA GLY A 144 -5.18 3.85 2.31
C GLY A 144 -4.83 3.77 3.80
N TRP A 145 -3.54 3.76 4.17
CA TRP A 145 -3.13 3.88 5.57
C TRP A 145 -3.47 5.25 6.16
N VAL A 146 -3.35 6.33 5.38
CA VAL A 146 -3.80 7.68 5.80
C VAL A 146 -5.31 7.72 5.91
N SER A 147 -6.02 7.15 4.93
CA SER A 147 -7.49 7.08 4.96
C SER A 147 -7.98 6.32 6.20
N ALA A 148 -7.27 5.26 6.63
CA ALA A 148 -7.61 4.52 7.85
C ALA A 148 -7.46 5.38 9.13
N VAL A 149 -6.46 6.26 9.21
CA VAL A 149 -6.30 7.17 10.37
C VAL A 149 -7.46 8.16 10.51
N HIS A 150 -8.13 8.50 9.40
CA HIS A 150 -9.28 9.39 9.41
C HIS A 150 -10.62 8.66 9.69
N SER A 151 -10.60 7.34 9.90
CA SER A 151 -11.77 6.58 10.32
C SER A 151 -12.02 6.68 11.82
N VAL A 152 -13.17 6.19 12.29
CA VAL A 152 -13.48 6.08 13.73
C VAL A 152 -12.43 5.17 14.39
N ASP A 153 -11.83 5.62 15.49
CA ASP A 153 -10.69 4.97 16.17
C ASP A 153 -9.48 4.74 15.22
N GLY A 154 -9.18 5.72 14.38
CA GLY A 154 -8.27 5.58 13.24
C GLY A 154 -6.86 5.04 13.54
N PRO A 155 -6.10 5.61 14.50
CA PRO A 155 -4.78 5.07 14.87
C PRO A 155 -4.83 3.61 15.32
N GLU A 156 -5.87 3.23 16.04
CA GLU A 156 -6.11 1.89 16.53
C GLU A 156 -6.43 0.91 15.38
N VAL A 157 -7.16 1.35 14.35
CA VAL A 157 -7.45 0.55 13.14
C VAL A 157 -6.14 0.24 12.42
N VAL A 158 -5.28 1.26 12.32
CA VAL A 158 -3.94 1.10 11.74
C VAL A 158 -3.11 0.11 12.56
N ALA A 159 -3.19 0.15 13.90
CA ALA A 159 -2.49 -0.80 14.76
C ALA A 159 -2.98 -2.26 14.55
N VAL A 160 -4.29 -2.49 14.44
CA VAL A 160 -4.87 -3.81 14.16
C VAL A 160 -4.44 -4.32 12.78
N GLY A 161 -4.55 -3.47 11.75
CA GLY A 161 -4.09 -3.80 10.40
C GLY A 161 -2.60 -4.11 10.36
N ALA A 162 -1.80 -3.30 11.06
CA ALA A 162 -0.37 -3.47 11.19
C ALA A 162 0.02 -4.80 11.84
N ALA A 163 -0.66 -5.17 12.92
CA ALA A 163 -0.50 -6.45 13.59
C ALA A 163 -0.87 -7.62 12.67
N GLY A 164 -1.96 -7.48 11.90
CA GLY A 164 -2.34 -8.46 10.87
C GLY A 164 -1.24 -8.68 9.82
N VAL A 165 -0.67 -7.59 9.27
CA VAL A 165 0.48 -7.67 8.36
C VAL A 165 1.65 -8.38 9.04
N ALA A 166 2.03 -7.97 10.25
CA ALA A 166 3.18 -8.51 10.95
C ALA A 166 3.02 -10.01 11.24
N GLY A 167 1.89 -10.42 11.84
CA GLY A 167 1.60 -11.82 12.13
C GLY A 167 1.59 -12.69 10.88
N GLY A 168 0.90 -12.24 9.82
CA GLY A 168 0.82 -12.96 8.55
C GLY A 168 2.17 -13.12 7.87
N LEU A 169 2.96 -12.05 7.78
CA LEU A 169 4.27 -12.08 7.13
C LEU A 169 5.31 -12.89 7.93
N LEU A 170 5.25 -12.86 9.26
CA LEU A 170 6.11 -13.68 10.12
C LEU A 170 5.80 -15.17 9.94
N ALA A 171 4.53 -15.56 9.98
CA ALA A 171 4.11 -16.93 9.68
C ALA A 171 4.51 -17.37 8.26
N TRP A 172 4.47 -16.45 7.28
CA TRP A 172 4.91 -16.71 5.90
C TRP A 172 6.41 -17.02 5.75
N THR A 173 7.23 -16.75 6.78
CA THR A 173 8.66 -17.10 6.77
C THR A 173 8.93 -18.56 7.12
N LEU A 174 7.94 -19.27 7.68
CA LEU A 174 8.10 -20.66 8.11
C LEU A 174 8.48 -21.58 6.93
N PRO A 175 9.40 -22.54 7.12
CA PRO A 175 9.86 -23.45 6.08
C PRO A 175 8.89 -24.63 5.87
N VAL A 176 7.60 -24.34 5.69
CA VAL A 176 6.53 -25.34 5.50
C VAL A 176 5.96 -25.23 4.08
N ASP A 177 5.13 -26.20 3.68
CA ASP A 177 4.37 -26.15 2.43
C ASP A 177 3.61 -24.84 2.26
N ARG A 178 3.51 -24.35 1.02
CA ARG A 178 2.95 -23.03 0.70
C ARG A 178 1.48 -22.88 1.09
N TRP A 179 0.69 -23.93 0.93
CA TRP A 179 -0.74 -23.89 1.24
C TRP A 179 -0.96 -23.86 2.75
N ILE A 180 -0.20 -24.69 3.49
CA ILE A 180 -0.21 -24.68 4.96
C ILE A 180 0.29 -23.32 5.47
N CYS A 181 1.36 -22.80 4.90
CA CYS A 181 1.95 -21.51 5.27
C CYS A 181 0.98 -20.35 5.05
N LEU A 182 0.15 -20.40 3.99
CA LEU A 182 -0.89 -19.41 3.73
C LEU A 182 -1.99 -19.47 4.79
N SER A 183 -2.44 -20.67 5.16
CA SER A 183 -3.42 -20.87 6.25
C SER A 183 -2.86 -20.45 7.61
N LEU A 184 -1.57 -20.69 7.87
CA LEU A 184 -0.93 -20.18 9.09
C LEU A 184 -0.80 -18.67 9.07
N ALA A 185 -0.53 -18.06 7.92
CA ALA A 185 -0.46 -16.60 7.79
C ALA A 185 -1.82 -15.92 8.01
N THR A 186 -2.92 -16.50 7.51
CA THR A 186 -4.26 -15.99 7.79
C THR A 186 -4.60 -16.09 9.27
N LEU A 187 -4.36 -17.27 9.88
CA LEU A 187 -4.62 -17.49 11.31
C LEU A 187 -3.75 -16.59 12.20
N ALA A 188 -2.46 -16.44 11.87
CA ALA A 188 -1.56 -15.55 12.60
C ALA A 188 -1.96 -14.08 12.44
N GLY A 189 -2.42 -13.68 11.25
CA GLY A 189 -2.97 -12.34 11.01
C GLY A 189 -4.23 -12.08 11.83
N ALA A 190 -5.17 -13.04 11.86
CA ALA A 190 -6.38 -12.96 12.68
C ALA A 190 -6.05 -12.90 14.18
N GLY A 191 -5.15 -13.77 14.66
CA GLY A 191 -4.72 -13.79 16.05
C GLY A 191 -4.00 -12.51 16.48
N ALA A 192 -3.10 -11.99 15.64
CA ALA A 192 -2.38 -10.75 15.94
C ALA A 192 -3.32 -9.53 15.93
N GLY A 193 -4.23 -9.43 14.95
CA GLY A 193 -5.24 -8.37 14.91
C GLY A 193 -6.19 -8.42 16.10
N ALA A 194 -6.68 -9.62 16.45
CA ALA A 194 -7.53 -9.86 17.62
C ALA A 194 -6.81 -9.51 18.93
N ALA A 195 -5.53 -9.86 19.07
CA ALA A 195 -4.73 -9.54 20.25
C ALA A 195 -4.55 -8.04 20.43
N VAL A 196 -4.28 -7.29 19.34
CA VAL A 196 -4.18 -5.82 19.42
C VAL A 196 -5.54 -5.19 19.73
N ALA A 197 -6.62 -5.63 19.07
CA ALA A 197 -7.98 -5.16 19.36
C ALA A 197 -8.41 -5.42 20.82
N ALA A 198 -7.88 -6.46 21.46
CA ALA A 198 -8.19 -6.77 22.87
C ALA A 198 -7.43 -5.91 23.90
N VAL A 199 -6.31 -5.29 23.50
CA VAL A 199 -5.40 -4.58 24.41
C VAL A 199 -5.49 -3.07 24.26
N VAL A 200 -5.92 -2.61 23.09
CA VAL A 200 -6.09 -1.19 22.81
C VAL A 200 -7.42 -0.71 23.42
N ASP A 201 -7.39 0.39 24.15
CA ASP A 201 -8.59 1.05 24.69
C ASP A 201 -9.37 1.74 23.56
N SER A 202 -10.16 0.98 22.80
CA SER A 202 -11.01 1.49 21.72
C SER A 202 -12.40 0.84 21.72
N SER A 203 -13.29 1.30 20.84
CA SER A 203 -14.61 0.69 20.65
C SER A 203 -14.55 -0.63 19.88
N MET A 204 -13.38 -1.02 19.38
CA MET A 204 -13.19 -2.23 18.58
C MET A 204 -13.34 -3.50 19.41
N THR A 205 -14.08 -4.45 18.89
CA THR A 205 -14.19 -5.78 19.48
C THR A 205 -13.07 -6.70 18.98
N VAL A 206 -12.79 -7.78 19.71
CA VAL A 206 -11.89 -8.84 19.24
C VAL A 206 -12.32 -9.40 17.87
N TYR A 207 -13.64 -9.42 17.60
CA TYR A 207 -14.21 -9.86 16.33
C TYR A 207 -13.73 -9.01 15.15
N PHE A 208 -13.61 -7.69 15.34
CA PHE A 208 -13.03 -6.79 14.35
C PHE A 208 -11.63 -7.25 13.92
N GLY A 209 -10.75 -7.52 14.89
CA GLY A 209 -9.40 -8.03 14.63
C GLY A 209 -9.38 -9.39 13.93
N VAL A 210 -10.32 -10.28 14.28
CA VAL A 210 -10.49 -11.60 13.61
C VAL A 210 -10.93 -11.46 12.16
N VAL A 211 -11.70 -10.44 11.80
CA VAL A 211 -12.18 -10.21 10.42
C VAL A 211 -11.15 -9.45 9.57
N VAL A 212 -10.61 -8.35 10.09
CA VAL A 212 -9.69 -7.46 9.34
C VAL A 212 -8.29 -8.06 9.25
N GLY A 213 -7.80 -8.64 10.35
CA GLY A 213 -6.47 -9.26 10.44
C GLY A 213 -6.12 -10.25 9.32
N PRO A 214 -6.94 -11.28 9.03
CA PRO A 214 -6.63 -12.26 7.98
C PRO A 214 -6.69 -11.65 6.57
N ALA A 215 -7.61 -10.71 6.31
CA ALA A 215 -7.72 -10.05 5.02
C ALA A 215 -6.44 -9.25 4.72
N VAL A 216 -6.01 -8.43 5.69
CA VAL A 216 -4.79 -7.63 5.62
C VAL A 216 -3.54 -8.51 5.49
N ALA A 217 -3.47 -9.61 6.25
CA ALA A 217 -2.39 -10.59 6.15
C ALA A 217 -2.29 -11.21 4.76
N LEU A 218 -3.41 -11.62 4.15
CA LEU A 218 -3.43 -12.18 2.80
C LEU A 218 -2.93 -11.18 1.76
N ALA A 219 -3.39 -9.93 1.81
CA ALA A 219 -2.95 -8.89 0.89
C ALA A 219 -1.44 -8.61 1.04
N ALA A 220 -0.92 -8.59 2.26
CA ALA A 220 0.51 -8.43 2.50
C ALA A 220 1.33 -9.62 1.95
N VAL A 221 0.87 -10.86 2.17
CA VAL A 221 1.51 -12.06 1.63
C VAL A 221 1.51 -12.04 0.10
N LEU A 222 0.39 -11.69 -0.52
CA LEU A 222 0.28 -11.52 -1.98
C LEU A 222 1.23 -10.44 -2.48
N GLY A 223 1.32 -9.30 -1.81
CA GLY A 223 2.26 -8.23 -2.14
C GLY A 223 3.72 -8.68 -2.10
N GLN A 224 4.11 -9.47 -1.09
CA GLN A 224 5.43 -10.08 -1.07
C GLN A 224 5.64 -11.09 -2.21
N ILE A 225 4.65 -11.93 -2.52
CA ILE A 225 4.74 -12.92 -3.61
C ILE A 225 4.95 -12.21 -4.95
N VAL A 226 4.10 -11.24 -5.26
CA VAL A 226 4.16 -10.45 -6.50
C VAL A 226 5.45 -9.65 -6.57
N GLY A 227 5.81 -8.95 -5.48
CA GLY A 227 7.03 -8.16 -5.42
C GLY A 227 8.30 -9.00 -5.64
N ARG A 228 8.37 -10.19 -5.01
CA ARG A 228 9.49 -11.13 -5.22
C ARG A 228 9.49 -11.74 -6.62
N ALA A 229 8.33 -12.01 -7.21
CA ALA A 229 8.23 -12.51 -8.57
C ALA A 229 8.78 -11.48 -9.57
N ILE A 230 8.40 -10.21 -9.42
CA ILE A 230 8.91 -9.10 -10.23
C ILE A 230 10.42 -8.88 -9.99
N ALA A 231 10.90 -9.06 -8.77
CA ALA A 231 12.31 -8.86 -8.42
C ALA A 231 13.23 -10.07 -8.67
N ARG A 232 12.70 -11.21 -9.14
CA ARG A 232 13.46 -12.45 -9.29
C ARG A 232 14.66 -12.25 -10.24
N GLY A 233 15.83 -12.74 -9.83
CA GLY A 233 17.07 -12.68 -10.63
C GLY A 233 17.84 -11.36 -10.55
N ARG A 234 17.54 -10.48 -9.58
CA ARG A 234 18.11 -9.13 -9.49
C ARG A 234 18.98 -8.95 -8.24
N ALA A 235 20.17 -8.38 -8.41
CA ALA A 235 21.19 -8.30 -7.34
C ALA A 235 21.16 -7.01 -6.50
N HIS A 236 20.41 -5.97 -6.89
CA HIS A 236 20.39 -4.69 -6.18
C HIS A 236 19.60 -4.78 -4.86
N ALA A 237 20.10 -4.14 -3.80
CA ALA A 237 19.47 -4.14 -2.47
C ALA A 237 18.00 -3.67 -2.49
N ALA A 238 17.71 -2.55 -3.16
CA ALA A 238 16.33 -2.06 -3.31
C ALA A 238 15.41 -3.09 -4.01
N ALA A 239 15.96 -3.88 -4.94
CA ALA A 239 15.22 -4.93 -5.62
C ALA A 239 15.03 -6.18 -4.74
N SER A 240 16.00 -6.53 -3.89
CA SER A 240 16.01 -7.84 -3.22
C SER A 240 15.18 -7.91 -1.94
N TRP A 241 15.01 -6.81 -1.21
CA TRP A 241 14.23 -6.79 0.05
C TRP A 241 13.28 -5.61 0.15
N GLY A 242 13.70 -4.43 -0.31
CA GLY A 242 12.91 -3.20 -0.21
C GLY A 242 11.60 -3.22 -1.02
N PHE A 243 11.69 -3.46 -2.32
CA PHE A 243 10.53 -3.45 -3.20
C PHE A 243 9.45 -4.49 -2.81
N PRO A 244 9.77 -5.78 -2.56
CA PRO A 244 8.75 -6.72 -2.10
C PRO A 244 8.15 -6.36 -0.75
N GLY A 245 8.92 -5.72 0.12
CA GLY A 245 8.43 -5.28 1.42
C GLY A 245 7.43 -4.12 1.28
N ALA A 246 7.75 -3.13 0.45
CA ALA A 246 6.87 -2.00 0.15
C ALA A 246 5.57 -2.43 -0.56
N MET A 247 5.65 -3.39 -1.49
CA MET A 247 4.47 -3.99 -2.14
C MET A 247 3.50 -4.62 -1.14
N ALA A 248 4.02 -5.31 -0.12
CA ALA A 248 3.19 -5.90 0.93
C ALA A 248 2.43 -4.85 1.73
N VAL A 249 3.11 -3.77 2.12
CA VAL A 249 2.50 -2.66 2.87
C VAL A 249 1.48 -1.91 2.03
N ALA A 250 1.79 -1.66 0.76
CA ALA A 250 0.89 -0.93 -0.13
C ALA A 250 -0.39 -1.70 -0.48
N LEU A 251 -0.32 -3.02 -0.70
CA LEU A 251 -1.51 -3.83 -0.97
C LEU A 251 -2.36 -4.10 0.28
N ALA A 252 -1.78 -4.05 1.48
CA ALA A 252 -2.51 -4.15 2.74
C ALA A 252 -3.38 -2.90 3.00
N ALA A 253 -2.91 -1.72 2.60
CA ALA A 253 -3.49 -0.43 2.94
C ALA A 253 -5.01 -0.29 2.65
N PRO A 254 -5.55 -0.71 1.48
CA PRO A 254 -6.97 -0.58 1.20
C PRO A 254 -7.84 -1.43 2.12
N LEU A 255 -7.34 -2.60 2.55
CA LEU A 255 -8.09 -3.47 3.46
C LEU A 255 -8.12 -2.93 4.88
N VAL A 256 -7.07 -2.23 5.31
CA VAL A 256 -7.06 -1.53 6.60
C VAL A 256 -8.07 -0.38 6.58
N TYR A 257 -8.09 0.40 5.50
CA TYR A 257 -9.10 1.44 5.30
C TYR A 257 -10.53 0.86 5.32
N VAL A 258 -10.80 -0.17 4.51
CA VAL A 258 -12.12 -0.83 4.47
C VAL A 258 -12.49 -1.37 5.85
N GLY A 259 -11.51 -1.91 6.59
CA GLY A 259 -11.66 -2.28 7.99
C GLY A 259 -12.19 -1.12 8.83
N GLY A 260 -11.52 0.04 8.81
CA GLY A 260 -11.98 1.22 9.54
C GLY A 260 -13.39 1.68 9.15
N GLN A 261 -13.78 1.53 7.88
CA GLN A 261 -15.15 1.83 7.45
C GLN A 261 -16.19 0.89 8.05
N LEU A 262 -15.85 -0.37 8.35
CA LEU A 262 -16.79 -1.30 8.98
C LEU A 262 -17.22 -0.85 10.38
N LEU A 263 -16.37 -0.08 11.09
CA LEU A 263 -16.70 0.50 12.40
C LEU A 263 -17.75 1.62 12.31
N THR A 264 -17.88 2.24 11.14
CA THR A 264 -18.86 3.32 10.92
C THR A 264 -20.26 2.78 10.62
N LEU A 265 -20.41 1.48 10.37
CA LEU A 265 -21.70 0.86 10.07
C LEU A 265 -22.47 0.58 11.38
N PRO A 266 -23.67 1.17 11.58
CA PRO A 266 -24.32 1.23 12.90
C PRO A 266 -24.91 -0.08 13.46
N ASN A 267 -24.47 -1.28 13.04
CA ASN A 267 -25.04 -2.56 13.52
C ASN A 267 -24.04 -3.74 13.54
N LEU A 268 -22.76 -3.47 13.78
CA LEU A 268 -21.75 -4.47 14.17
C LEU A 268 -21.27 -4.18 15.59
#